data_AF-A0A2U1FCV8-F1
#
_entry.id   AF-A0A2U1FCV8-F1
#
_cell.length_a   1.000
_cell.length_b   1.000
_cell.length_c   1.000
_cell.angle_alpha   90.00
_cell.angle_beta   90.00
_cell.angle_gamma   90.00
#
_symmetry.space_group_name_H-M   'P 1'
#
loop_
_entity.id
_entity.type
_entity.pdbx_description
1 polymer ?
#
loop_
_entity_poly.entity_id
_entity_poly.type
_entity_poly.pdbx_seq_one_letter_code
_entity_poly.pdbx_strand_id
1 'polypeptide(L)'
;MSNLVARDIERAAEAIRSANHATGRGVLDGLEASAAVGDLAELVRRLPQVLDFLTRSLRRADPTEHYDDRGADPAGALCRAHGHLSDARGLVDDLAHQLDHARTHLGHLGRRLSED
;
A
#
# COMPACT_ATOMS: atom_id res chain seq x y z
N MET A 1 -0.41 19.07 11.02
CA MET A 1 -0.83 17.67 10.79
C MET A 1 -0.39 17.13 9.43
N SER A 2 -0.58 17.85 8.31
CA SER A 2 -0.17 17.40 6.96
C SER A 2 1.30 16.89 6.88
N ASN A 3 2.23 17.61 7.51
CA ASN A 3 3.66 17.25 7.51
C ASN A 3 4.00 15.95 8.29
N LEU A 4 3.11 15.49 9.18
CA LEU A 4 3.31 14.23 9.90
C LEU A 4 2.89 13.04 9.04
N VAL A 5 1.75 13.16 8.33
CA VAL A 5 1.25 12.11 7.42
C VAL A 5 2.27 11.83 6.31
N ALA A 6 2.82 12.87 5.69
CA ALA A 6 3.84 12.71 4.65
C ALA A 6 5.09 11.99 5.17
N ARG A 7 5.59 12.38 6.36
CA ARG A 7 6.76 11.76 6.99
C ARG A 7 6.54 10.29 7.34
N ASP A 8 5.36 9.93 7.81
CA ASP A 8 5.08 8.54 8.18
C ASP A 8 4.89 7.65 6.94
N ILE A 9 4.32 8.19 5.85
CA ILE A 9 4.29 7.52 4.54
C ILE A 9 5.72 7.29 4.01
N GLU A 10 6.60 8.29 4.11
CA GLU A 10 8.00 8.17 3.70
C GLU A 10 8.74 7.07 4.48
N ARG A 11 8.54 6.99 5.80
CA ARG A 11 9.10 5.92 6.64
C ARG A 11 8.58 4.54 6.22
N ALA A 12 7.29 4.42 5.92
CA ALA A 12 6.72 3.17 5.43
C ALA A 12 7.33 2.76 4.08
N ALA A 13 7.53 3.72 3.17
CA ALA A 13 8.17 3.49 1.89
C ALA A 13 9.62 2.98 2.05
N GLU A 14 10.40 3.57 2.96
CA GLU A 14 11.78 3.09 3.21
C GLU A 14 11.81 1.71 3.88
N ALA A 15 10.84 1.40 4.76
CA ALA A 15 10.72 0.07 5.34
C ALA A 15 10.45 -1.00 4.26
N ILE A 16 9.54 -0.72 3.32
CA ILE A 16 9.29 -1.60 2.16
C ILE A 16 10.53 -1.70 1.27
N ARG A 17 11.25 -0.60 1.03
CA ARG A 17 12.49 -0.61 0.26
C ARG A 17 13.55 -1.51 0.90
N SER A 18 13.71 -1.42 2.22
CA SER A 18 14.61 -2.27 2.99
C SER A 18 14.22 -3.75 2.89
N ALA A 19 12.92 -4.07 3.03
CA ALA A 19 12.42 -5.42 2.87
C ALA A 19 12.71 -5.97 1.45
N ASN A 20 12.43 -5.20 0.40
CA ASN A 20 12.75 -5.56 -0.99
C ASN A 20 14.26 -5.77 -1.23
N HIS A 21 15.12 -5.03 -0.53
CA HIS A 21 16.56 -5.28 -0.60
C HIS A 21 16.91 -6.62 0.09
N ALA A 22 16.24 -6.97 1.18
CA ALA A 22 16.49 -8.22 1.90
C ALA A 22 16.07 -9.46 1.08
N THR A 23 15.04 -9.37 0.23
CA THR A 23 14.64 -10.49 -0.63
C THR A 23 15.71 -10.89 -1.64
N GLY A 24 16.66 -10.00 -1.97
CA GLY A 24 17.82 -10.33 -2.80
C GLY A 24 18.91 -11.14 -2.09
N ARG A 25 18.77 -11.42 -0.79
CA ARG A 25 19.81 -12.04 0.06
C ARG A 25 19.51 -13.50 0.45
N GLY A 26 18.33 -14.03 0.12
CA GLY A 26 17.95 -15.38 0.52
C GLY A 26 16.56 -15.80 0.08
N VAL A 27 16.17 -17.01 0.46
CA VAL A 27 14.86 -17.61 0.21
C VAL A 27 14.15 -17.78 1.55
N LEU A 28 12.89 -17.35 1.63
CA LEU A 28 12.05 -17.60 2.80
C LEU A 28 11.54 -19.04 2.77
N ASP A 29 11.53 -19.71 3.92
CA ASP A 29 10.79 -20.96 4.03
C ASP A 29 9.26 -20.73 4.06
N GLY A 30 8.47 -21.80 4.00
CA GLY A 30 7.01 -21.68 3.91
C GLY A 30 6.37 -20.95 5.11
N LEU A 31 6.93 -21.09 6.31
CA LEU A 31 6.43 -20.43 7.51
C LEU A 31 6.80 -18.95 7.51
N GLU A 32 8.04 -18.64 7.15
CA GLU A 32 8.53 -17.26 7.02
C GLU A 32 7.76 -16.50 5.92
N ALA A 33 7.49 -17.15 4.79
CA ALA A 33 6.66 -16.60 3.72
C ALA A 33 5.22 -16.35 4.18
N SER A 34 4.62 -17.27 4.93
CA SER A 34 3.27 -17.10 5.49
C SER A 34 3.18 -15.89 6.43
N ALA A 35 4.16 -15.74 7.32
CA ALA A 35 4.26 -14.58 8.22
C ALA A 35 4.42 -13.28 7.44
N ALA A 36 5.34 -13.22 6.48
CA ALA A 36 5.59 -12.04 5.66
C ALA A 36 4.36 -11.63 4.83
N VAL A 37 3.63 -12.59 4.25
CA VAL A 37 2.37 -12.32 3.53
C VAL A 37 1.30 -11.79 4.48
N GLY A 38 1.22 -12.33 5.70
CA GLY A 38 0.29 -11.84 6.73
C GLY A 38 0.56 -10.39 7.14
N ASP A 39 1.83 -10.05 7.35
CA ASP A 39 2.24 -8.68 7.68
C ASP A 39 1.97 -7.71 6.51
N LEU A 40 2.19 -8.16 5.27
CA LEU A 40 1.88 -7.39 4.08
C LEU A 40 0.37 -7.16 3.94
N ALA A 41 -0.46 -8.19 4.20
CA ALA A 41 -1.92 -8.04 4.17
C ALA A 41 -2.39 -6.99 5.19
N GLU A 42 -1.84 -7.02 6.40
CA GLU A 42 -2.15 -6.04 7.44
C GLU A 42 -1.72 -4.62 7.04
N LEU A 43 -0.54 -4.46 6.43
CA LEU A 43 -0.08 -3.18 5.91
C LEU A 43 -1.02 -2.65 4.82
N VAL A 44 -1.38 -3.49 3.85
CA VAL A 44 -2.27 -3.12 2.74
C VAL A 44 -3.64 -2.70 3.28
N ARG A 45 -4.20 -3.38 4.29
CA ARG A 45 -5.48 -3.02 4.93
C ARG A 45 -5.49 -1.66 5.62
N ARG A 46 -4.32 -1.07 5.91
CA ARG A 46 -4.21 0.27 6.52
C ARG A 46 -4.16 1.40 5.50
N LEU A 47 -3.77 1.12 4.26
CA LEU A 47 -3.74 2.09 3.15
C LEU A 47 -5.10 2.75 2.85
N PRO A 48 -6.25 2.05 2.90
CA PRO A 48 -7.58 2.62 2.70
C PRO A 48 -7.84 3.93 3.42
N GLN A 49 -7.49 3.97 4.71
CA GLN A 49 -7.74 5.13 5.56
C GLN A 49 -6.94 6.35 5.11
N VAL A 50 -5.69 6.14 4.69
CA VAL A 50 -4.82 7.20 4.17
C VAL A 50 -5.33 7.69 2.82
N LEU A 51 -5.70 6.78 1.92
CA LEU A 51 -6.26 7.12 0.61
C LEU A 51 -7.56 7.92 0.73
N ASP A 52 -8.45 7.53 1.63
CA ASP A 52 -9.70 8.26 1.88
C ASP A 52 -9.43 9.66 2.44
N PHE A 53 -8.44 9.81 3.32
CA PHE A 53 -8.02 11.10 3.85
C PHE A 53 -7.49 12.02 2.74
N LEU A 54 -6.61 11.50 1.87
CA LEU A 54 -6.06 12.24 0.73
C LEU A 54 -7.16 12.63 -0.26
N THR A 55 -8.05 11.71 -0.59
CA THR A 55 -9.22 11.92 -1.46
C THR A 55 -10.11 13.05 -0.92
N ARG A 56 -10.45 13.01 0.38
CA ARG A 56 -11.22 14.06 1.04
C ARG A 56 -10.50 15.41 1.07
N SER A 57 -9.17 15.39 1.19
CA SER A 57 -8.35 16.60 1.19
C SER A 57 -8.34 17.26 -0.20
N LEU A 58 -8.16 16.47 -1.27
CA LEU A 58 -8.20 16.98 -2.65
C LEU A 58 -9.57 17.56 -3.02
N ARG A 59 -10.67 16.94 -2.57
CA ARG A 59 -12.04 17.48 -2.79
C ARG A 59 -12.26 18.86 -2.17
N ARG A 60 -11.46 19.23 -1.16
CA ARG A 60 -11.56 20.50 -0.43
C ARG A 60 -10.52 21.51 -0.86
N ALA A 61 -9.57 21.12 -1.71
CA ALA A 61 -8.55 22.03 -2.21
C ALA A 61 -9.20 23.08 -3.12
N ASP A 62 -8.81 24.34 -2.95
CA ASP A 62 -9.22 25.43 -3.83
C ASP A 62 -8.31 25.43 -5.06
N PRO A 63 -8.82 25.20 -6.29
CA PRO A 63 -8.00 25.20 -7.50
C PRO A 63 -7.26 26.51 -7.74
N THR A 64 -7.75 27.64 -7.21
CA THR A 64 -7.13 28.95 -7.39
C THR A 64 -5.86 29.14 -6.57
N GLU A 65 -5.61 28.28 -5.58
CA GLU A 65 -4.36 28.23 -4.81
C GLU A 65 -3.24 27.47 -5.53
N HIS A 66 -3.52 26.92 -6.72
CA HIS A 66 -2.62 26.05 -7.45
C HIS A 66 -2.37 26.57 -8.87
N TYR A 67 -1.20 26.23 -9.41
CA TYR A 67 -0.88 26.37 -10.83
C TYR A 67 -0.29 25.05 -11.34
N ASP A 68 -0.51 24.75 -12.61
CA ASP A 68 0.08 23.59 -13.27
C ASP A 68 1.28 24.07 -14.09
N ASP A 69 2.47 23.53 -13.80
CA ASP A 69 3.74 23.89 -14.47
C ASP A 69 3.73 23.65 -15.99
N ARG A 70 2.80 22.82 -16.48
CA ARG A 70 2.64 22.47 -17.90
C ARG A 70 1.58 23.36 -18.58
N GLY A 71 1.01 24.32 -17.85
CA GLY A 71 -0.03 25.22 -18.32
C GLY A 71 -1.42 24.61 -18.39
N ALA A 72 -1.64 23.44 -17.77
CA ALA A 72 -2.97 22.82 -17.72
C ALA A 72 -3.89 23.45 -16.65
N ASP A 73 -5.18 23.13 -16.69
CA ASP A 73 -6.14 23.57 -15.67
C ASP A 73 -5.93 22.82 -14.33
N PRO A 74 -5.62 23.54 -13.22
CA PRO A 74 -5.45 22.94 -11.90
C PRO A 74 -6.70 22.21 -11.39
N ALA A 75 -7.91 22.69 -11.72
CA ALA A 75 -9.15 22.03 -11.29
C ALA A 75 -9.27 20.65 -11.93
N GLY A 76 -9.00 20.55 -13.23
CA GLY A 76 -8.89 19.27 -13.94
C GLY A 76 -7.82 18.34 -13.37
N ALA A 77 -6.66 18.87 -12.96
CA ALA A 77 -5.60 18.07 -12.35
C ALA A 77 -6.02 17.49 -10.98
N LEU A 78 -6.62 18.31 -10.10
CA LEU A 78 -7.15 17.87 -8.82
C LEU A 78 -8.25 16.81 -8.99
N CYS A 79 -9.15 16.99 -9.96
CA CYS A 79 -10.20 16.04 -10.27
C CYS A 79 -9.64 14.67 -10.71
N ARG A 80 -8.63 14.67 -11.60
CA ARG A 80 -7.96 13.42 -12.02
C ARG A 80 -7.23 12.74 -10.86
N ALA A 81 -6.52 13.49 -10.03
CA ALA A 81 -5.84 12.95 -8.85
C ALA A 81 -6.84 12.30 -7.88
N HIS A 82 -7.99 12.93 -7.65
CA HIS A 82 -9.08 12.34 -6.86
C HIS A 82 -9.59 11.02 -7.45
N GLY A 83 -9.80 10.96 -8.76
CA GLY A 83 -10.20 9.73 -9.47
C GLY A 83 -9.19 8.61 -9.24
N HIS A 84 -7.90 8.88 -9.48
CA HIS A 84 -6.84 7.88 -9.29
C HIS A 84 -6.70 7.39 -7.84
N LEU A 85 -6.92 8.26 -6.84
CA LEU A 85 -6.93 7.82 -5.43
C LEU A 85 -8.12 6.92 -5.10
N SER A 86 -9.29 7.19 -5.71
CA SER A 86 -10.48 6.36 -5.55
C SER A 86 -10.30 4.99 -6.22
N ASP A 87 -9.66 4.95 -7.39
CA ASP A 87 -9.32 3.69 -8.06
C ASP A 87 -8.28 2.90 -7.25
N ALA A 88 -7.24 3.57 -6.76
CA ALA A 88 -6.22 2.97 -5.90
C ALA A 88 -6.82 2.35 -4.62
N ARG A 89 -7.84 3.01 -4.04
CA ARG A 89 -8.57 2.51 -2.89
C ARG A 89 -9.23 1.16 -3.18
N GLY A 90 -9.84 0.98 -4.36
CA GLY A 90 -10.43 -0.30 -4.78
C GLY A 90 -9.37 -1.38 -4.98
N LEU A 91 -8.29 -1.05 -5.70
CA LEU A 91 -7.19 -2.00 -5.96
C LEU A 91 -6.50 -2.49 -4.68
N VAL A 92 -6.43 -1.63 -3.65
CA VAL A 92 -5.91 -1.98 -2.34
C VAL A 92 -6.78 -3.01 -1.61
N ASP A 93 -8.11 -2.92 -1.72
CA ASP A 93 -9.02 -3.94 -1.16
C ASP A 93 -8.82 -5.28 -1.84
N ASP A 94 -8.74 -5.28 -3.18
CA ASP A 94 -8.50 -6.49 -3.96
C ASP A 94 -7.15 -7.13 -3.59
N LEU A 95 -6.10 -6.32 -3.44
CA LEU A 95 -4.78 -6.79 -3.02
C LEU A 95 -4.81 -7.41 -1.61
N ALA A 96 -5.47 -6.75 -0.65
CA ALA A 96 -5.61 -7.29 0.70
C ALA A 96 -6.29 -8.67 0.68
N HIS A 97 -7.35 -8.81 -0.13
CA HIS A 97 -8.06 -10.08 -0.30
C HIS A 97 -7.18 -11.18 -0.88
N GLN A 98 -6.39 -10.87 -1.91
CA GLN A 98 -5.47 -11.84 -2.51
C GLN A 98 -4.36 -12.27 -1.54
N LEU A 99 -3.85 -11.34 -0.72
CA LEU A 99 -2.85 -11.66 0.31
C LEU A 99 -3.42 -12.55 1.42
N ASP A 100 -4.68 -12.35 1.80
CA ASP A 100 -5.37 -13.23 2.76
C ASP A 100 -5.55 -14.66 2.22
N HIS A 101 -5.89 -14.80 0.93
CA HIS A 101 -5.97 -16.11 0.28
C HIS A 101 -4.59 -16.78 0.23
N ALA A 102 -3.55 -16.04 -0.17
CA ALA A 102 -2.19 -16.55 -0.17
C ALA A 102 -1.76 -17.01 1.22
N ARG A 103 -2.02 -16.20 2.26
CA ARG A 103 -1.75 -16.57 3.65
C ARG A 103 -2.50 -17.83 4.07
N THR A 104 -3.79 -17.94 3.72
CA THR A 104 -4.61 -19.13 4.00
C THR A 104 -3.97 -20.37 3.40
N HIS A 105 -3.60 -20.34 2.12
CA HIS A 105 -2.95 -21.46 1.44
C HIS A 105 -1.60 -21.82 2.07
N LEU A 106 -0.78 -20.82 2.42
CA LEU A 106 0.50 -21.05 3.08
C LEU A 106 0.33 -21.60 4.50
N GLY A 107 -0.73 -21.20 5.21
CA GLY A 107 -1.07 -21.72 6.55
C GLY A 107 -1.42 -23.21 6.57
N HIS A 108 -1.74 -23.80 5.41
CA HIS A 108 -1.97 -25.24 5.28
C HIS A 108 -0.69 -26.05 5.01
N LEU A 109 0.46 -25.39 4.83
CA LEU A 109 1.73 -26.08 4.62
C LEU A 109 2.29 -26.59 5.95
N GLY A 110 2.34 -27.92 6.11
CA GLY A 110 3.12 -28.58 7.17
C GLY A 110 4.56 -28.83 6.73
N ARG A 111 5.51 -28.78 7.67
CA ARG A 111 6.89 -29.24 7.41
C ARG A 111 6.95 -30.75 7.62
N ARG A 112 7.36 -31.51 6.60
CA ARG A 112 7.74 -32.92 6.79
C ARG A 112 9.00 -32.97 7.65
N LEU A 113 8.92 -33.70 8.76
CA LEU A 113 10.08 -33.99 9.60
C LEU A 113 10.78 -35.21 8.99
N SER A 114 12.11 -35.27 9.09
CA SER A 114 12.95 -36.30 8.44
C SER A 114 12.74 -37.74 8.95
N GLU A 115 11.67 -38.01 9.70
CA GLU A 115 11.28 -39.33 10.21
C GLU A 115 10.05 -39.92 9.48
N ASP A 116 9.55 -39.28 8.42
CA ASP A 116 8.62 -39.86 7.42
C ASP A 116 9.37 -40.55 6.27
#